data_AF-A0A1H0LJ73-F1
#
_entry.id   AF-A0A1H0LJ73-F1
#
_cell.length_a   1.000
_cell.length_b   1.000
_cell.length_c   1.000
_cell.angle_alpha   90.00
_cell.angle_beta   90.00
_cell.angle_gamma   90.00
#
_symmetry.space_group_name_H-M   'P 1'
#
loop_
_entity.id
_entity.type
_entity.pdbx_description
1 polymer ?
#
loop_
_entity_poly.entity_id
_entity_poly.type
_entity_poly.pdbx_seq_one_letter_code
_entity_poly.pdbx_strand_id
1 'polypeptide(L)'
;AITLCRCMNIPARYATGYLGDIGVPKDPAPMDFSAWFEVFLEGPEGPRWYTFDARHNRPRIGRIVMARGRDATDCAISTNFGYAHLARFDVHTDEVV
;
A
#
# COMPACT_ATOMS: atom_id res chain seq x y z
N ALA A 1 -8.83 -6.67 -5.50
CA ALA A 1 -7.66 -7.54 -5.71
C ALA A 1 -7.55 -8.62 -4.62
N ILE A 2 -7.34 -8.26 -3.35
CA ILE A 2 -7.21 -9.23 -2.23
C ILE A 2 -8.36 -10.23 -2.18
N THR A 3 -9.62 -9.77 -2.25
CA THR A 3 -10.80 -10.65 -2.25
C THR A 3 -10.74 -11.69 -3.36
N LEU A 4 -10.43 -11.27 -4.59
CA LEU A 4 -10.31 -12.17 -5.73
C LEU A 4 -9.22 -13.23 -5.49
N CYS A 5 -8.03 -12.83 -5.03
CA CYS A 5 -6.96 -13.78 -4.70
C CYS A 5 -7.42 -14.83 -3.67
N ARG A 6 -8.07 -14.38 -2.60
CA ARG A 6 -8.58 -15.27 -1.54
C ARG A 6 -9.68 -16.20 -2.06
N CYS A 7 -10.58 -15.74 -2.94
CA CYS A 7 -11.56 -16.59 -3.60
C CYS A 7 -10.93 -17.71 -4.45
N MET A 8 -9.72 -17.48 -4.97
CA MET A 8 -8.96 -18.46 -5.73
C MET A 8 -8.01 -19.29 -4.85
N ASN A 9 -8.19 -19.28 -3.52
CA ASN A 9 -7.32 -19.96 -2.54
C ASN A 9 -5.86 -19.47 -2.54
N ILE A 10 -5.61 -18.24 -2.96
CA ILE A 10 -4.27 -17.63 -2.96
C ILE A 10 -4.15 -16.71 -1.73
N PRO A 11 -3.18 -16.93 -0.82
CA PRO A 11 -3.01 -16.07 0.34
C PRO A 11 -2.62 -14.65 -0.09
N ALA A 12 -3.41 -13.67 0.34
CA ALA A 12 -3.20 -12.26 0.04
C ALA A 12 -3.43 -11.40 1.28
N ARG A 13 -2.67 -10.31 1.42
CA ARG A 13 -2.78 -9.33 2.50
C ARG A 13 -2.77 -7.89 1.99
N TYR A 14 -3.39 -7.01 2.75
CA TYR A 14 -3.36 -5.57 2.55
C TYR A 14 -2.04 -5.01 3.04
N ALA A 15 -1.55 -3.98 2.36
CA ALA A 15 -0.40 -3.20 2.78
C ALA A 15 -0.68 -1.71 2.53
N THR A 16 -0.31 -0.88 3.48
CA THR A 16 -0.41 0.58 3.37
C THR A 16 0.89 1.23 3.77
N GLY A 17 1.16 2.39 3.17
CA GLY A 17 2.33 3.18 3.49
C GLY A 17 2.55 4.28 2.48
N TYR A 18 3.79 4.76 2.44
CA TYR A 18 4.16 5.83 1.52
C TYR A 18 4.55 5.25 0.15
N LEU A 19 4.14 5.98 -0.89
CA LEU A 19 4.55 5.76 -2.27
C LEU A 19 4.64 7.12 -2.95
N GLY A 20 5.78 7.80 -2.78
CA GLY A 20 6.05 9.05 -3.47
C GLY A 20 6.38 8.82 -4.95
N ASP A 21 6.54 9.92 -5.69
CA ASP A 21 6.90 9.91 -7.10
C ASP A 21 8.42 9.72 -7.30
N ILE A 22 8.93 8.62 -6.76
CA ILE A 22 10.33 8.22 -6.85
C ILE A 22 10.52 7.29 -8.05
N GLY A 23 11.44 7.66 -8.95
CA GLY A 23 11.71 6.91 -10.18
C GLY A 23 10.56 6.92 -11.20
N VAL A 24 9.59 7.83 -11.06
CA VAL A 24 8.49 8.06 -12.01
C VAL A 24 8.26 9.56 -12.23
N PRO A 25 7.55 9.98 -13.29
CA PRO A 25 7.18 11.39 -13.45
C PRO A 25 6.40 11.90 -12.23
N LYS A 26 6.72 13.12 -11.78
CA LYS A 26 6.01 13.78 -10.68
C LYS A 26 4.53 14.00 -11.06
N ASP A 27 3.64 13.69 -10.13
CA ASP A 27 2.23 14.02 -10.20
C ASP A 27 2.01 15.41 -9.57
N PRO A 28 1.32 16.35 -10.23
CA PRO A 28 0.99 17.65 -9.63
C PRO A 28 -0.08 17.55 -8.51
N ALA A 29 -0.76 16.41 -8.37
CA ALA A 29 -1.70 16.20 -7.27
C ALA A 29 -0.98 16.16 -5.90
N PRO A 30 -1.65 16.54 -4.80
CA PRO A 30 -1.10 16.35 -3.46
C PRO A 30 -0.75 14.88 -3.21
N MET A 31 0.38 14.66 -2.53
CA MET A 31 0.78 13.33 -2.09
C MET A 31 -0.21 12.78 -1.06
N ASP A 32 -0.38 11.46 -1.05
CA ASP A 32 -1.25 10.73 -0.13
C ASP A 32 -0.60 9.39 0.25
N PHE A 33 -1.09 8.76 1.32
CA PHE A 33 -0.77 7.36 1.56
C PHE A 33 -1.30 6.50 0.42
N SER A 34 -0.56 5.43 0.13
CA SER A 34 -0.94 4.47 -0.87
C SER A 34 -1.26 3.13 -0.23
N ALA A 35 -2.30 2.51 -0.77
CA ALA A 35 -2.65 1.14 -0.50
C ALA A 35 -2.25 0.25 -1.67
N TRP A 36 -1.65 -0.89 -1.37
CA TRP A 36 -1.43 -1.97 -2.32
C TRP A 36 -1.73 -3.31 -1.66
N PHE A 37 -1.41 -4.41 -2.34
CA PHE A 37 -1.57 -5.73 -1.74
C PHE A 37 -0.33 -6.59 -1.98
N GLU A 38 -0.17 -7.59 -1.13
CA GLU A 38 0.88 -8.58 -1.28
C GLU A 38 0.24 -9.97 -1.38
N VAL A 39 0.81 -10.82 -2.21
CA VAL A 39 0.35 -12.20 -2.43
C VAL A 39 1.49 -13.15 -2.11
N PHE A 40 1.22 -14.19 -1.32
CA PHE A 40 2.19 -15.21 -1.03
C PHE A 40 2.21 -16.24 -2.16
N LEU A 41 3.33 -16.34 -2.87
CA LEU A 41 3.49 -17.21 -4.03
C LEU A 41 4.81 -17.97 -3.93
N GLU A 42 4.82 -19.19 -4.46
CA GLU A 42 6.06 -19.87 -4.83
C GLU A 42 6.68 -19.13 -6.01
N GLY A 43 7.95 -18.74 -5.91
CA GLY A 43 8.67 -18.16 -7.02
C GLY A 43 10.09 -18.69 -7.14
N PRO A 44 10.92 -18.08 -8.00
CA PRO A 44 12.23 -18.64 -8.36
C PRO A 44 13.19 -18.83 -7.18
N GLU A 45 13.04 -18.01 -6.13
CA GLU A 45 13.87 -18.03 -4.92
C GLU A 45 13.16 -18.72 -3.73
N GLY A 46 12.04 -19.39 -4.00
CA GLY A 46 11.18 -20.00 -2.99
C GLY A 46 9.93 -19.16 -2.65
N PRO A 47 9.18 -19.59 -1.64
CA PRO A 47 7.90 -18.99 -1.27
C PRO A 47 8.11 -17.65 -0.55
N ARG A 48 7.48 -16.59 -1.06
CA ARG A 48 7.54 -15.25 -0.46
C ARG A 48 6.32 -14.39 -0.74
N TRP A 49 6.22 -13.27 -0.05
CA TRP A 49 5.26 -12.21 -0.34
C TRP A 49 5.73 -11.37 -1.53
N TYR A 50 4.91 -11.29 -2.57
CA TYR A 50 5.13 -10.46 -3.76
C TYR A 50 4.20 -9.24 -3.72
N THR A 51 4.75 -8.06 -4.01
CA THR A 51 3.99 -6.81 -4.06
C THR A 51 3.26 -6.66 -5.39
N PHE A 52 1.96 -6.35 -5.33
CA PHE A 52 1.12 -6.04 -6.46
C PHE A 52 0.36 -4.74 -6.22
N ASP A 53 0.27 -3.92 -7.26
CA ASP A 53 -0.44 -2.64 -7.23
C ASP A 53 -1.32 -2.53 -8.48
N ALA A 54 -2.60 -2.87 -8.32
CA ALA A 54 -3.56 -2.88 -9.42
C ALA A 54 -3.93 -1.46 -9.91
N ARG A 55 -3.64 -0.41 -9.12
CA ARG A 55 -3.91 0.98 -9.51
C ARG A 55 -2.92 1.45 -10.57
N HIS A 56 -1.63 1.17 -10.36
CA HIS A 56 -0.58 1.65 -11.25
C HIS A 56 -0.09 0.59 -12.25
N ASN A 57 -0.26 -0.70 -11.93
CA ASN A 57 0.13 -1.86 -12.75
C ASN A 57 1.52 -1.75 -13.42
N ARG A 58 2.44 -1.04 -12.76
CA ARG A 58 3.84 -0.85 -13.17
C ARG A 58 4.73 -1.01 -11.94
N PRO A 59 5.92 -1.61 -12.07
CA PRO A 59 6.89 -1.63 -10.98
C PRO A 59 7.15 -0.21 -10.48
N ARG A 60 7.15 -0.05 -9.15
CA ARG A 60 7.48 1.21 -8.47
C ARG A 60 8.53 0.92 -7.41
N ILE A 61 9.51 1.81 -7.31
CA ILE A 61 10.48 1.84 -6.21
C ILE A 61 10.00 2.79 -5.10
N GLY A 62 10.70 2.82 -3.97
CA GLY A 62 10.44 3.80 -2.91
C GLY A 62 9.19 3.53 -2.07
N ARG A 63 8.67 2.29 -2.04
CA ARG A 63 7.59 1.91 -1.11
C ARG A 63 8.14 1.87 0.31
N ILE A 64 7.56 2.68 1.21
CA ILE A 64 7.85 2.63 2.65
C ILE A 64 6.63 2.02 3.32
N VAL A 65 6.70 0.73 3.65
CA VAL A 65 5.59 -0.01 4.26
C VAL A 65 5.38 0.50 5.69
N MET A 66 4.16 0.91 6.02
CA MET A 66 3.76 1.23 7.39
C MET A 66 3.08 0.06 8.07
N ALA A 67 2.11 -0.57 7.40
CA ALA A 67 1.31 -1.63 8.00
C ALA A 67 0.91 -2.70 6.98
N ARG A 68 0.67 -3.91 7.49
CA ARG A 68 0.17 -5.07 6.76
C ARG A 68 -0.93 -5.75 7.56
N GLY A 69 -2.01 -6.15 6.91
CA GLY A 69 -3.19 -6.70 7.58
C GLY A 69 -4.12 -7.45 6.63
N ARG A 70 -5.25 -7.94 7.11
CA ARG A 70 -6.22 -8.63 6.25
C ARG A 70 -6.88 -7.67 5.26
N ASP A 71 -7.15 -6.45 5.69
CA ASP A 71 -7.74 -5.35 4.93
C ASP A 71 -7.48 -4.02 5.68
N ALA A 72 -8.19 -2.96 5.30
CA ALA A 72 -8.04 -1.64 5.90
C ALA A 72 -8.47 -1.58 7.37
N THR A 73 -9.27 -2.51 7.89
CA THR A 73 -9.65 -2.54 9.31
C THR A 73 -8.45 -2.82 10.20
N ASP A 74 -7.54 -3.70 9.77
CA ASP A 74 -6.30 -3.99 10.49
C ASP A 74 -5.21 -2.91 10.26
N CYS A 75 -5.45 -1.94 9.37
CA CYS A 75 -4.43 -1.01 8.85
C CYS A 75 -4.96 0.43 8.68
N ALA A 76 -5.94 0.82 9.48
CA ALA A 76 -6.51 2.17 9.40
C ALA A 76 -5.44 3.22 9.75
N ILE A 77 -5.44 4.35 9.04
CA ILE A 77 -4.55 5.48 9.35
C ILE A 77 -4.94 6.12 10.69
N SER A 78 -6.23 6.20 10.97
CA SER A 78 -6.78 6.68 12.23
C SER A 78 -8.06 5.92 12.54
N THR A 79 -8.22 5.51 13.80
CA THR A 79 -9.44 4.90 14.34
C THR A 79 -9.93 5.78 15.48
N ASN A 80 -11.07 6.43 15.32
CA ASN A 80 -11.62 7.36 16.30
C ASN A 80 -12.83 6.75 17.01
N PHE A 81 -12.91 6.94 18.33
CA PHE A 81 -14.04 6.56 19.17
C PHE A 81 -14.64 7.83 19.79
N GLY A 82 -15.73 8.33 19.20
CA GLY A 82 -16.31 9.63 19.53
C GLY A 82 -16.11 10.66 18.42
N TYR A 83 -16.48 11.92 18.68
CA TYR A 83 -16.37 12.99 17.69
C TYR A 83 -14.91 13.42 17.47
N ALA A 84 -14.45 13.32 16.23
CA ALA A 84 -13.15 13.83 15.78
C ALA A 84 -13.32 14.51 14.43
N HIS A 85 -12.78 15.72 14.29
CA HIS A 85 -12.76 16.45 13.03
C HIS A 85 -11.33 16.49 12.49
N LEU A 86 -11.10 15.89 11.32
CA LEU A 86 -9.81 15.98 10.63
C LEU A 86 -9.65 17.40 10.08
N ALA A 87 -8.89 18.24 10.79
CA ALA A 87 -8.69 19.63 10.41
C ALA A 87 -7.68 19.81 9.26
N ARG A 88 -6.69 18.91 9.16
CA ARG A 88 -5.61 18.97 8.17
C ARG A 88 -5.02 17.58 7.95
N PHE A 89 -4.64 17.29 6.72
CA PHE A 89 -4.03 16.02 6.33
C PHE A 89 -3.07 16.25 5.18
N ASP A 90 -1.77 16.23 5.48
CA ASP A 90 -0.70 16.35 4.49
C ASP A 90 0.21 15.13 4.58
N VAL A 91 0.55 14.57 3.43
CA VAL A 91 1.46 13.43 3.33
C VAL A 91 2.63 13.85 2.45
N HIS A 92 3.86 13.48 2.82
CA HIS A 92 5.07 13.81 2.08
C HIS A 92 5.99 12.59 1.98
N THR A 93 6.61 12.39 0.83
CA THR A 93 7.59 11.34 0.60
C THR A 93 8.52 11.75 -0.52
N ASP A 94 9.66 12.30 -0.13
CA ASP A 94 10.67 12.80 -1.05
C ASP A 94 11.88 11.87 -1.07
N GLU A 95 12.52 11.76 -2.23
CA GLU A 95 13.83 11.11 -2.37
C GLU A 95 14.90 11.94 -1.67
N VAL A 96 15.74 11.31 -0.84
CA VAL A 96 16.90 11.96 -0.21
C VAL A 96 18.12 11.76 -1.10
N VAL A 97 18.78 12.86 -1.46
CA VAL A 97 20.02 12.90 -2.26
C VAL A 97 21.22 13.13 -1.35
#